data_AF-A0A3F2ZXS3-F1
#
_entry.id   AF-A0A3F2ZXS3-F1
#
_cell.length_a   1.000
_cell.length_b   1.000
_cell.length_c   1.000
_cell.angle_alpha   90.00
_cell.angle_beta   90.00
_cell.angle_gamma   90.00
#
_symmetry.space_group_name_H-M   'P 1'
#
loop_
_entity.id
_entity.type
_entity.pdbx_description
1 polymer ?
#
loop_
_entity_poly.entity_id
_entity_poly.type
_entity_poly.pdbx_seq_one_letter_code
_entity_poly.pdbx_strand_id
1 'polypeptide(L)'
;MDELDIINENQLGIAAENEKIKTDLEGQFRAETGEVGLYIAMARVAQRQGFPEIAEVLKVIAKEEAEHAARYAELNGKVSDCTKENLQKMLQGEIGSNKMKKSLAVKAKEENIDEVHDFIDEASRDEARHAKMLKGLLDRYFQ
;
A
#
# COMPACT_ATOMS: atom_id res chain seq x y z
N MET A 1 -24.68 22.46 -15.83
CA MET A 1 -23.67 22.44 -14.76
C MET A 1 -22.67 23.46 -15.21
N ASP A 2 -22.51 24.56 -14.48
CA ASP A 2 -21.52 25.58 -14.85
C ASP A 2 -20.15 24.90 -15.00
N GLU A 3 -19.45 25.17 -16.10
CA GLU A 3 -18.09 24.68 -16.31
C GLU A 3 -17.23 25.16 -15.15
N LEU A 4 -16.57 24.22 -14.48
CA LEU A 4 -15.63 24.53 -13.41
C LEU A 4 -14.43 25.25 -14.04
N ASP A 5 -14.23 26.52 -13.68
CA ASP A 5 -13.07 27.32 -14.10
C ASP A 5 -11.84 26.93 -13.27
N ILE A 6 -11.29 25.74 -13.54
CA ILE A 6 -10.12 25.17 -12.86
C ILE A 6 -8.86 25.52 -13.65
N ILE A 7 -7.90 26.17 -12.98
CA ILE A 7 -6.67 26.69 -13.60
C ILE A 7 -5.49 25.73 -13.47
N ASN A 8 -5.41 24.95 -12.40
CA ASN A 8 -4.28 24.04 -12.14
C ASN A 8 -4.69 22.88 -11.23
N GLU A 9 -4.25 21.68 -11.59
CA GLU A 9 -4.53 20.44 -10.86
C GLU A 9 -3.34 19.48 -10.90
N ASN A 10 -3.32 18.55 -9.95
CA ASN A 10 -2.32 17.50 -9.95
C ASN A 10 -2.57 16.56 -11.13
N GLN A 11 -1.54 16.35 -11.95
CA GLN A 11 -1.59 15.41 -13.07
C GLN A 11 -1.12 14.03 -12.64
N LEU A 12 -1.80 12.99 -13.13
CA LEU A 12 -1.41 11.59 -12.99
C LEU A 12 -0.55 11.17 -14.18
N GLY A 13 0.43 10.30 -13.95
CA GLY A 13 1.22 9.68 -15.00
C GLY A 13 2.05 10.64 -15.85
N ILE A 14 2.32 11.87 -15.38
CA ILE A 14 3.05 12.88 -16.15
C ILE A 14 4.48 12.43 -16.53
N ALA A 15 5.05 11.48 -15.77
CA ALA A 15 6.35 10.90 -16.06
C ALA A 15 6.29 9.59 -16.89
N ALA A 16 5.11 9.13 -17.30
CA ALA A 16 4.92 7.80 -17.88
C ALA A 16 5.69 7.59 -19.21
N GLU A 17 5.88 8.65 -19.98
CA GLU A 17 6.55 8.64 -21.29
C GLU A 17 8.08 8.79 -21.20
N ASN A 18 8.62 9.14 -20.02
CA ASN A 18 10.06 9.24 -19.81
C ASN A 18 10.55 8.00 -19.05
N GLU A 19 11.03 6.99 -19.77
CA GLU A 19 11.44 5.71 -19.19
C GLU A 19 12.45 5.83 -18.05
N LYS A 20 13.40 6.77 -18.15
CA LYS A 20 14.41 7.00 -17.11
C LYS A 20 13.75 7.55 -15.85
N ILE A 21 12.98 8.64 -15.97
CA ILE A 21 12.28 9.25 -14.82
C ILE A 21 11.29 8.26 -14.23
N LYS A 22 10.54 7.53 -15.07
CA LYS A 22 9.60 6.48 -14.64
C LYS A 22 10.28 5.42 -13.78
N THR A 23 11.48 4.98 -14.17
CA THR A 23 12.28 4.01 -13.43
C THR A 23 12.78 4.59 -12.11
N ASP A 24 13.26 5.82 -12.11
CA ASP A 24 13.71 6.50 -10.90
C ASP A 24 12.55 6.68 -9.90
N LEU A 25 11.37 7.11 -10.38
CA LEU A 25 10.16 7.25 -9.56
C LEU A 25 9.63 5.91 -9.03
N GLU A 26 9.78 4.83 -9.80
CA GLU A 26 9.48 3.48 -9.30
C GLU A 26 10.40 3.09 -8.14
N GLY A 27 11.69 3.43 -8.26
CA GLY A 27 12.67 3.23 -7.20
C GLY A 27 12.30 4.00 -5.95
N GLN A 28 11.95 5.28 -6.10
CA GLN A 28 11.49 6.12 -4.98
C GLN A 28 10.23 5.56 -4.34
N PHE A 29 9.20 5.20 -5.12
CA PHE A 29 7.99 4.59 -4.58
C PHE A 29 8.29 3.34 -3.72
N ARG A 30 9.19 2.46 -4.17
CA ARG A 30 9.59 1.27 -3.41
C ARG A 30 10.39 1.59 -2.16
N ALA A 31 11.27 2.58 -2.22
CA ALA A 31 12.05 3.02 -1.07
C ALA A 31 11.13 3.56 0.03
N GLU A 32 10.30 4.54 -0.31
CA GLU A 32 9.36 5.19 0.62
C GLU A 32 8.39 4.18 1.24
N THR A 33 7.78 3.29 0.43
CA THR A 33 6.89 2.24 0.97
C THR A 33 7.60 1.25 1.90
N GLY A 34 8.88 0.96 1.65
CA GLY A 34 9.72 0.19 2.56
C GLY A 34 10.01 0.93 3.87
N GLU A 35 10.30 2.22 3.78
CA GLU A 35 10.58 3.08 4.93
C GLU A 35 9.37 3.24 5.86
N VAL A 36 8.15 3.34 5.32
CA VAL A 36 6.90 3.32 6.11
C VAL A 36 6.87 2.10 7.06
N GLY A 37 7.15 0.91 6.52
CA GLY A 37 7.19 -0.33 7.30
C GLY A 37 8.29 -0.33 8.35
N LEU A 38 9.48 0.16 7.99
CA LEU A 38 10.63 0.24 8.90
C LEU A 38 10.40 1.24 10.04
N TYR A 39 9.89 2.43 9.75
CA TYR A 39 9.58 3.45 10.77
C TYR A 39 8.52 2.96 11.76
N ILE A 40 7.47 2.28 11.29
CA ILE A 40 6.47 1.66 12.18
C ILE A 40 7.10 0.55 13.04
N ALA A 41 7.96 -0.29 12.46
CA ALA A 41 8.66 -1.33 13.21
C ALA A 41 9.61 -0.75 14.26
N MET A 42 10.38 0.28 13.92
CA MET A 42 11.26 1.01 14.83
C MET A 42 10.46 1.72 15.94
N ALA A 43 9.29 2.30 15.63
CA ALA A 43 8.40 2.87 16.63
C ALA A 43 7.95 1.83 17.68
N ARG A 44 7.63 0.60 17.24
CA ARG A 44 7.31 -0.52 18.15
C ARG A 44 8.50 -0.91 19.02
N VAL A 45 9.73 -0.86 18.49
CA VAL A 45 10.95 -1.08 19.28
C VAL A 45 11.11 0.00 20.35
N ALA A 46 10.98 1.28 19.97
CA ALA A 46 11.08 2.40 20.90
C ALA A 46 10.03 2.31 22.03
N GLN A 47 8.78 1.95 21.72
CA GLN A 47 7.76 1.67 22.73
C GLN A 47 8.16 0.57 23.71
N ARG A 48 8.65 -0.58 23.21
CA ARG A 48 9.09 -1.68 24.07
C ARG A 48 10.24 -1.29 25.00
N GLN A 49 11.05 -0.33 24.59
CA GLN A 49 12.17 0.21 25.39
C GLN A 49 11.75 1.35 26.34
N GLY A 50 10.49 1.79 26.29
CA GLY A 50 9.98 2.85 27.16
C GLY A 50 10.27 4.27 26.65
N PHE A 51 10.47 4.46 25.34
CA PHE A 51 10.66 5.77 24.71
C PHE A 51 9.43 6.18 23.88
N PRO A 52 8.31 6.57 24.53
CA PRO A 52 7.07 6.89 23.82
C PRO A 52 7.22 8.09 22.88
N GLU A 53 8.00 9.11 23.24
CA GLU A 53 8.19 10.30 22.41
C GLU A 53 8.90 9.97 21.09
N ILE A 54 9.93 9.11 21.14
CA ILE A 54 10.62 8.63 19.94
C ILE A 54 9.65 7.84 19.06
N ALA A 55 8.85 6.97 19.67
CA ALA A 55 7.89 6.17 18.92
C ALA A 55 6.85 7.02 18.19
N GLU A 56 6.34 8.09 18.83
CA GLU A 56 5.40 8.99 18.18
C GLU A 56 6.04 9.79 17.04
N VAL A 57 7.28 10.27 17.20
CA VAL A 57 8.01 10.93 16.11
C VAL A 57 8.19 9.98 14.91
N LEU A 58 8.61 8.74 15.15
CA LEU A 58 8.79 7.76 14.06
C LEU A 58 7.47 7.43 13.33
N LYS A 59 6.33 7.42 14.03
CA LYS A 59 5.02 7.26 13.38
C LYS A 59 4.64 8.47 12.53
N VAL A 60 4.99 9.68 12.93
CA VAL A 60 4.79 10.90 12.13
C VAL A 60 5.60 10.80 10.84
N ILE A 61 6.89 10.45 10.94
CA ILE A 61 7.75 10.26 9.77
C ILE A 61 7.18 9.17 8.85
N ALA A 62 6.76 8.02 9.40
CA ALA A 62 6.13 6.96 8.60
C ALA A 62 4.89 7.44 7.82
N LYS A 63 4.14 8.41 8.37
CA LYS A 63 3.00 9.01 7.66
C LYS A 63 3.48 9.91 6.53
N GLU A 64 4.50 10.72 6.74
CA GLU A 64 5.08 11.60 5.72
C GLU A 64 5.63 10.79 4.53
N GLU A 65 6.37 9.70 4.79
CA GLU A 65 6.86 8.82 3.71
C GLU A 65 5.72 8.11 2.97
N ALA A 66 4.59 7.84 3.63
CA ALA A 66 3.41 7.31 2.96
C ALA A 66 2.81 8.33 1.97
N GLU A 67 2.80 9.62 2.33
CA GLU A 67 2.37 10.70 1.42
C GLU A 67 3.37 10.89 0.26
N HIS A 68 4.68 10.77 0.52
CA HIS A 68 5.70 10.77 -0.52
C HIS A 68 5.51 9.61 -1.51
N ALA A 69 5.33 8.39 -1.00
CA ALA A 69 5.02 7.21 -1.81
C ALA A 69 3.76 7.41 -2.65
N ALA A 70 2.68 7.95 -2.08
CA ALA A 70 1.46 8.25 -2.81
C ALA A 70 1.73 9.22 -3.98
N ARG A 71 2.51 10.28 -3.74
CA ARG A 71 2.85 11.24 -4.79
C ARG A 71 3.70 10.64 -5.90
N TYR A 72 4.67 9.79 -5.57
CA TYR A 72 5.44 9.06 -6.58
C TYR A 72 4.56 8.11 -7.40
N ALA A 73 3.61 7.44 -6.77
CA ALA A 73 2.65 6.57 -7.46
C ALA A 73 1.77 7.35 -8.45
N GLU A 74 1.29 8.53 -8.07
CA GLU A 74 0.54 9.43 -8.96
C GLU A 74 1.38 9.85 -10.16
N LEU A 75 2.57 10.42 -9.93
CA LEU A 75 3.47 10.91 -10.99
C LEU A 75 3.90 9.79 -11.95
N ASN A 76 4.07 8.57 -11.43
CA ASN A 76 4.52 7.40 -12.18
C ASN A 76 3.38 6.61 -12.86
N GLY A 77 2.12 7.04 -12.71
CA GLY A 77 0.96 6.39 -13.35
C GLY A 77 0.62 5.02 -12.75
N LYS A 78 0.90 4.80 -11.46
CA LYS A 78 0.52 3.57 -10.74
C LYS A 78 -0.98 3.45 -10.53
N VAL A 79 -1.67 4.58 -10.50
CA VAL A 79 -3.13 4.72 -10.38
C VAL A 79 -3.65 5.37 -11.67
N SER A 80 -4.88 5.01 -12.08
CA SER A 80 -5.59 5.72 -13.14
C SER A 80 -6.51 6.80 -12.55
N ASP A 81 -7.03 7.67 -13.41
CA ASP A 81 -8.09 8.62 -13.10
C ASP A 81 -9.47 7.92 -12.93
N CYS A 82 -9.57 6.64 -13.30
CA CYS A 82 -10.77 5.84 -13.16
C CYS A 82 -10.79 5.09 -11.82
N THR A 83 -11.65 5.56 -10.90
CA THR A 83 -11.82 4.91 -9.58
C THR A 83 -12.23 3.43 -9.71
N LYS A 84 -13.08 3.08 -10.69
CA LYS A 84 -13.49 1.68 -10.92
C LYS A 84 -12.29 0.78 -11.23
N GLU A 85 -11.40 1.23 -12.11
CA GLU A 85 -10.21 0.47 -12.51
C GLU A 85 -9.24 0.30 -11.35
N ASN A 86 -8.99 1.36 -10.58
CA ASN A 86 -8.14 1.28 -9.39
C ASN A 86 -8.68 0.26 -8.38
N LEU A 87 -10.00 0.27 -8.11
CA LEU A 87 -10.62 -0.71 -7.22
C LEU A 87 -10.56 -2.14 -7.77
N GLN A 88 -10.74 -2.33 -9.08
CA GLN A 88 -10.61 -3.64 -9.72
C GLN A 88 -9.18 -4.17 -9.63
N LYS A 89 -8.18 -3.31 -9.88
CA LYS A 89 -6.75 -3.65 -9.77
C LYS A 89 -6.41 -4.09 -8.35
N MET A 90 -6.84 -3.32 -7.34
CA MET A 90 -6.60 -3.67 -5.95
C MET A 90 -7.33 -4.96 -5.54
N LEU A 91 -8.56 -5.18 -5.99
CA LEU A 91 -9.29 -6.43 -5.73
C LEU A 91 -8.54 -7.65 -6.24
N GLN A 92 -7.99 -7.60 -7.45
CA GLN A 92 -7.16 -8.69 -7.97
C GLN A 92 -5.88 -8.88 -7.15
N GLY A 93 -5.27 -7.77 -6.73
CA GLY A 93 -4.14 -7.78 -5.81
C GLY A 93 -4.45 -8.51 -4.50
N GLU A 94 -5.56 -8.18 -3.84
CA GLU A 94 -6.00 -8.81 -2.59
C GLU A 94 -6.28 -10.31 -2.75
N ILE A 95 -6.93 -10.72 -3.85
CA ILE A 95 -7.18 -12.14 -4.16
C ILE A 95 -5.86 -12.90 -4.37
N GLY A 96 -4.89 -12.29 -5.06
CA GLY A 96 -3.56 -12.86 -5.23
C GLY A 96 -2.80 -12.96 -3.91
N SER A 97 -2.76 -11.87 -3.14
CA SER A 97 -2.10 -11.77 -1.83
C SER A 97 -2.64 -12.80 -0.84
N ASN A 98 -3.97 -12.97 -0.77
CA ASN A 98 -4.63 -14.00 0.04
C ASN A 98 -4.04 -15.40 -0.22
N LYS A 99 -3.98 -15.80 -1.49
CA LYS A 99 -3.45 -17.13 -1.88
C LYS A 99 -1.95 -17.26 -1.58
N MET A 100 -1.17 -16.23 -1.90
CA MET A 100 0.27 -16.22 -1.66
C MET A 100 0.60 -16.32 -0.17
N LYS A 101 -0.05 -15.51 0.66
CA LYS A 101 0.11 -15.53 2.12
C LYS A 101 -0.30 -16.88 2.69
N LYS A 102 -1.44 -17.45 2.28
CA LYS A 102 -1.86 -18.77 2.77
C LYS A 102 -0.84 -19.87 2.42
N SER A 103 -0.27 -19.85 1.22
CA SER A 103 0.80 -20.79 0.84
C SER A 103 2.07 -20.59 1.67
N LEU A 104 2.46 -19.34 1.93
CA LEU A 104 3.61 -19.02 2.77
C LEU A 104 3.41 -19.46 4.23
N ALA A 105 2.21 -19.29 4.79
CA ALA A 105 1.89 -19.76 6.14
C ALA A 105 2.10 -21.28 6.24
N VAL A 106 1.60 -22.07 5.27
CA VAL A 106 1.81 -23.53 5.24
C VAL A 106 3.30 -23.88 5.26
N LYS A 107 4.10 -23.24 4.40
CA LYS A 107 5.56 -23.44 4.37
C LYS A 107 6.22 -23.07 5.70
N ALA A 108 5.85 -21.95 6.30
CA ALA A 108 6.37 -21.53 7.60
C ALA A 108 6.05 -22.54 8.70
N LYS A 109 4.88 -23.20 8.63
CA LYS A 109 4.52 -24.27 9.56
C LYS A 109 5.35 -25.53 9.35
N GLU A 110 5.60 -25.92 8.10
CA GLU A 110 6.46 -27.06 7.74
C GLU A 110 7.90 -26.86 8.25
N GLU A 111 8.39 -25.62 8.22
CA GLU A 111 9.71 -25.21 8.73
C GLU A 111 9.72 -24.92 10.25
N ASN A 112 8.60 -25.12 10.96
CA ASN A 112 8.45 -24.86 12.40
C ASN A 112 8.74 -23.41 12.83
N ILE A 113 8.41 -22.44 11.98
CA ILE A 113 8.53 -21.00 12.28
C ILE A 113 7.14 -20.45 12.67
N ASP A 114 6.69 -20.80 13.88
CA ASP A 114 5.29 -20.59 14.31
C ASP A 114 4.86 -19.11 14.28
N GLU A 115 5.69 -18.18 14.75
CA GLU A 115 5.35 -16.75 14.73
C GLU A 115 5.11 -16.22 13.31
N VAL A 116 5.86 -16.71 12.33
CA VAL A 116 5.67 -16.36 10.92
C VAL A 116 4.40 -17.01 10.37
N HIS A 117 4.15 -18.28 10.68
CA HIS A 117 2.91 -18.96 10.30
C HIS A 117 1.70 -18.18 10.81
N ASP A 118 1.67 -17.87 12.12
CA ASP A 118 0.51 -17.30 12.79
C ASP A 118 0.16 -15.92 12.21
N PHE A 119 1.17 -15.04 12.07
CA PHE A 119 0.96 -13.73 11.49
C PHE A 119 0.52 -13.81 10.02
N ILE A 120 1.18 -14.65 9.21
CA ILE A 120 0.88 -14.71 7.77
C ILE A 120 -0.47 -15.40 7.50
N ASP A 121 -0.89 -16.36 8.32
CA ASP A 121 -2.24 -16.95 8.22
C ASP A 121 -3.31 -15.90 8.52
N GLU A 122 -3.15 -15.13 9.60
CA GLU A 122 -4.07 -14.03 9.93
C GLU A 122 -4.07 -12.95 8.83
N ALA A 123 -2.89 -12.53 8.38
CA ALA A 123 -2.77 -11.58 7.29
C ALA A 123 -3.44 -12.09 6.00
N SER A 124 -3.50 -13.40 5.76
CA SER A 124 -4.26 -13.95 4.62
C SER A 124 -5.77 -13.73 4.77
N ARG A 125 -6.30 -13.81 6.00
CA ARG A 125 -7.73 -13.56 6.30
C ARG A 125 -8.08 -12.09 6.17
N ASP A 126 -7.15 -11.22 6.53
CA ASP A 126 -7.25 -9.78 6.28
C ASP A 126 -7.42 -9.49 4.78
N GLU A 127 -6.62 -10.09 3.90
CA GLU A 127 -6.78 -9.88 2.44
C GLU A 127 -8.14 -10.37 1.92
N ALA A 128 -8.68 -11.46 2.49
CA ALA A 128 -10.04 -11.90 2.16
C ALA A 128 -11.10 -10.88 2.60
N ARG A 129 -10.90 -10.22 3.75
CA ARG A 129 -11.75 -9.12 4.21
C ARG A 129 -11.61 -7.91 3.29
N HIS A 130 -10.40 -7.51 2.92
CA HIS A 130 -10.13 -6.40 1.99
C HIS A 130 -10.76 -6.65 0.61
N ALA A 131 -10.59 -7.84 0.05
CA ALA A 131 -11.21 -8.23 -1.22
C ALA A 131 -12.74 -8.11 -1.17
N LYS A 132 -13.38 -8.55 -0.09
CA LYS A 132 -14.84 -8.42 0.08
C LYS A 132 -15.29 -6.96 0.19
N MET A 133 -14.51 -6.11 0.87
CA MET A 133 -14.78 -4.67 0.95
C MET A 133 -14.73 -4.03 -0.44
N LEU A 134 -13.66 -4.31 -1.21
CA LEU A 134 -13.49 -3.77 -2.57
C LEU A 134 -14.58 -4.27 -3.52
N LYS A 135 -14.92 -5.56 -3.48
CA LYS A 135 -16.03 -6.13 -4.26
C LYS A 135 -17.36 -5.45 -3.93
N GLY A 136 -17.65 -5.24 -2.65
CA GLY A 136 -18.85 -4.55 -2.20
C GLY A 136 -18.90 -3.07 -2.61
N LEU A 137 -17.76 -2.39 -2.80
CA LEU A 137 -17.72 -1.04 -3.37
C LEU A 137 -18.02 -1.07 -4.87
N LEU A 138 -17.37 -1.97 -5.61
CA LEU A 138 -17.60 -2.16 -7.05
C LEU A 138 -19.07 -2.46 -7.35
N ASP A 139 -19.68 -3.37 -6.58
CA ASP A 139 -21.08 -3.78 -6.77
C ASP A 139 -22.09 -2.68 -6.45
N ARG A 140 -21.75 -1.71 -5.59
CA ARG A 140 -22.67 -0.62 -5.20
C ARG A 140 -22.59 0.58 -6.12
N TYR A 141 -21.39 0.92 -6.59
CA TYR A 141 -21.14 2.20 -7.27
C TYR A 141 -20.84 2.07 -8.76
N PHE A 142 -20.53 0.87 -9.25
CA PHE A 142 -19.97 0.68 -10.60
C PHE A 142 -20.58 -0.49 -11.38
N GLN A 143 -21.85 -0.83 -11.14
CA GLN A 143 -22.60 -1.85 -11.88
C GLN A 143 -22.57 -1.62 -13.39
#